data_AF-A0A813IJP0-F1
#
_entry.id   AF-A0A813IJP0-F1
#
_cell.length_a   1.000
_cell.length_b   1.000
_cell.length_c   1.000
_cell.angle_alpha   90.00
_cell.angle_beta   90.00
_cell.angle_gamma   90.00
#
_symmetry.space_group_name_H-M   'P 1'
#
loop_
_entity.id
_entity.type
_entity.pdbx_description
1 polymer ?
#
loop_
_entity_poly.entity_id
_entity_poly.type
_entity_poly.pdbx_seq_one_letter_code
_entity_poly.pdbx_strand_id
1 'polypeptide(L)'
;MWSVPCRRGFCTAVAPAASSTARVQLRPPGTGASEEKVKKFCLHLDRTLERGEDVDLSVWGPAAVKTAVQGLSLGTKSMEFQVSWDGTGRPSGGHRSLRFEATSGLTWEEYLRTRKKNTQGLFVQPETKALQLARAIAKGLQASIDQPRAVRVHTFLDDEASVTILAKALASAPTVYPYHRLKCTANVVRPMEDPRSRVIVYVLGEALGEPPVRATGASFEAMPPGADAEADHLRRFNEAVQDRLHRGDEVSMESRGPDAVLHAVRSLCLLQGHAAAFRVHWSDYKRAVSPDGTSGSASTPSSSSSAAGTPRGTGGKGTASVLKIEALRGPTWEEFNATDFSKTGLLLASEKSPVQKLAWAAVAEVRRHGAVSVHCYSDNKDAVNVAMKALATVPRLTGGQRLVIIPSFGRVGQRKDPVIRFHARLDRLSPEDKQLPHEDESLVE
;
A
#
# COMPACT_ATOMS: atom_id res chain seq x y z
N MET A 1 -63.47 13.88 6.26
CA MET A 1 -62.47 12.80 6.15
C MET A 1 -61.31 13.15 7.05
N TRP A 2 -61.11 12.41 8.14
CA TRP A 2 -60.08 12.66 9.13
C TRP A 2 -58.90 11.72 8.87
N SER A 3 -57.73 12.31 8.61
CA SER A 3 -56.48 11.58 8.37
C SER A 3 -55.88 11.13 9.70
N VAL A 4 -55.73 9.82 9.86
CA VAL A 4 -55.05 9.19 11.00
C VAL A 4 -53.54 9.21 10.75
N PRO A 5 -52.71 9.79 11.64
CA PRO A 5 -51.26 9.70 11.51
C PRO A 5 -50.74 8.34 11.98
N CYS A 6 -50.07 7.62 11.06
CA CYS A 6 -49.29 6.42 11.35
C CYS A 6 -48.16 6.72 12.34
N ARG A 7 -48.22 6.12 13.54
CA ARG A 7 -47.11 6.08 14.51
C ARG A 7 -45.97 5.23 13.94
N ARG A 8 -44.82 5.85 13.65
CA ARG A 8 -43.55 5.14 13.46
C ARG A 8 -43.07 4.66 14.83
N GLY A 9 -43.05 3.35 15.03
CA GLY A 9 -42.38 2.73 16.18
C GLY A 9 -40.88 2.93 16.06
N PHE A 10 -40.29 3.63 17.02
CA PHE A 10 -38.84 3.67 17.19
C PHE A 10 -38.39 2.34 17.80
N CYS A 11 -37.77 1.48 17.01
CA CYS A 11 -36.94 0.41 17.53
C CYS A 11 -35.59 1.01 17.94
N THR A 12 -35.43 1.28 19.23
CA THR A 12 -34.14 1.63 19.82
C THR A 12 -33.23 0.40 19.72
N ALA A 13 -32.27 0.44 18.80
CA ALA A 13 -31.18 -0.53 18.78
C ALA A 13 -30.37 -0.35 20.07
N VAL A 14 -30.44 -1.35 20.96
CA VAL A 14 -29.61 -1.40 22.15
C VAL A 14 -28.18 -1.61 21.67
N ALA A 15 -27.33 -0.61 21.85
CA ALA A 15 -25.91 -0.74 21.58
C ALA A 15 -25.34 -1.82 22.53
N PRO A 16 -24.69 -2.88 22.02
CA PRO A 16 -24.10 -3.89 22.88
C PRO A 16 -23.03 -3.22 23.75
N ALA A 17 -23.10 -3.46 25.06
CA ALA A 17 -22.12 -3.01 26.02
C ALA A 17 -20.72 -3.50 25.59
N ALA A 18 -19.74 -2.61 25.61
CA ALA A 18 -18.34 -2.90 25.27
C ALA A 18 -17.71 -3.82 26.33
N SER A 19 -18.09 -5.09 26.29
CA SER A 19 -17.34 -6.16 26.94
C SER A 19 -16.06 -6.36 26.15
N SER A 20 -14.91 -6.12 26.78
CA SER A 20 -13.60 -6.50 26.27
C SER A 20 -13.54 -8.04 26.24
N THR A 21 -14.13 -8.65 25.22
CA THR A 21 -14.01 -10.09 24.98
C THR A 21 -12.55 -10.39 24.66
N ALA A 22 -11.96 -11.31 25.43
CA ALA A 22 -10.61 -11.79 25.17
C ALA A 22 -10.57 -12.39 23.75
N ARG A 23 -9.64 -11.93 22.92
CA ARG A 23 -9.42 -12.51 21.59
C ARG A 23 -8.65 -13.81 21.72
N VAL A 24 -9.22 -14.89 21.18
CA VAL A 24 -8.59 -16.21 21.14
C VAL A 24 -7.79 -16.35 19.86
N GLN A 25 -6.47 -16.55 19.98
CA GLN A 25 -5.62 -16.79 18.83
C GLN A 25 -5.60 -18.28 18.47
N LEU A 26 -5.96 -18.62 17.22
CA LEU A 26 -5.91 -19.99 16.72
C LEU A 26 -5.02 -20.09 15.47
N ARG A 27 -4.48 -21.29 15.22
CA ARG A 27 -3.64 -21.58 14.04
C ARG A 27 -4.25 -22.71 13.22
N PRO A 28 -4.72 -22.45 12.00
CA PRO A 28 -5.26 -23.49 11.13
C PRO A 28 -4.19 -24.53 10.78
N PRO A 29 -4.53 -25.83 10.75
CA PRO A 29 -3.65 -26.86 10.23
C PRO A 29 -3.20 -26.57 8.78
N GLY A 30 -1.90 -26.74 8.51
CA GLY A 30 -1.30 -26.54 7.19
C GLY A 30 -1.11 -27.84 6.40
N THR A 31 -0.18 -27.81 5.43
CA THR A 31 0.15 -28.94 4.55
C THR A 31 0.50 -30.20 5.34
N GLY A 32 -0.03 -31.35 4.93
CA GLY A 32 0.21 -32.65 5.58
C GLY A 32 -0.63 -32.92 6.83
N ALA A 33 -1.51 -32.01 7.25
CA ALA A 33 -2.46 -32.28 8.31
C ALA A 33 -3.47 -33.37 7.89
N SER A 34 -3.77 -34.31 8.80
CA SER A 34 -4.82 -35.30 8.58
C SER A 34 -6.21 -34.67 8.54
N GLU A 35 -7.15 -35.30 7.83
CA GLU A 35 -8.55 -34.88 7.78
C GLU A 35 -9.18 -34.76 9.18
N GLU A 36 -8.82 -35.68 10.08
CA GLU A 36 -9.29 -35.64 11.46
C GLU A 36 -8.81 -34.39 12.21
N LYS A 37 -7.56 -33.96 11.98
CA LYS A 37 -7.02 -32.73 12.57
C LYS A 37 -7.72 -31.49 12.02
N VAL A 38 -8.00 -31.46 10.72
CA VAL A 38 -8.78 -30.39 10.08
C VAL A 38 -10.20 -30.33 10.66
N LYS A 39 -10.87 -31.48 10.81
CA LYS A 39 -12.20 -31.59 11.42
C LYS A 39 -12.21 -31.11 12.88
N LYS A 40 -11.23 -31.54 13.69
CA LYS A 40 -11.06 -31.09 15.08
C LYS A 40 -10.85 -29.58 15.17
N PHE A 41 -10.06 -29.00 14.26
CA PHE A 41 -9.88 -27.55 14.18
C PHE A 41 -11.20 -26.82 13.86
N CYS A 42 -11.94 -27.27 12.85
CA CYS A 42 -13.22 -26.63 12.47
C CYS A 42 -14.24 -26.68 13.63
N LEU A 43 -14.33 -27.82 14.32
CA LEU A 43 -15.20 -27.98 15.50
C LEU A 43 -14.78 -27.07 16.66
N HIS A 44 -13.47 -26.91 16.87
CA HIS A 44 -12.97 -26.02 17.92
C HIS A 44 -13.28 -24.55 17.60
N LEU A 45 -13.04 -24.12 16.37
CA LEU A 45 -13.34 -22.78 15.89
C LEU A 45 -14.83 -22.43 16.06
N ASP A 46 -15.72 -23.34 15.63
CA ASP A 46 -17.18 -23.17 15.76
C ASP A 46 -17.60 -23.00 17.22
N ARG A 47 -17.16 -23.90 18.11
CA ARG A 47 -17.47 -23.81 19.56
C ARG A 47 -16.95 -22.54 20.22
N THR A 48 -15.77 -22.07 19.82
CA THR A 48 -15.20 -20.80 20.32
C THR A 48 -16.07 -19.63 19.91
N LEU A 49 -16.48 -19.54 18.64
CA LEU A 49 -17.37 -18.49 18.16
C LEU A 49 -18.80 -18.60 18.72
N GLU A 50 -19.31 -19.81 18.98
CA GLU A 50 -20.61 -20.02 19.63
C GLU A 50 -20.64 -19.49 21.07
N ARG A 51 -19.50 -19.46 21.76
CA ARG A 51 -19.34 -18.85 23.10
C ARG A 51 -19.31 -17.32 23.07
N GLY A 52 -19.32 -16.71 21.88
CA GLY A 52 -19.22 -15.27 21.71
C GLY A 52 -17.79 -14.73 21.87
N GLU A 53 -16.78 -15.60 21.78
CA GLU A 53 -15.37 -15.19 21.78
C GLU A 53 -14.97 -14.69 20.39
N ASP A 54 -14.16 -13.63 20.35
CA ASP A 54 -13.55 -13.15 19.10
C ASP A 54 -12.34 -14.03 18.77
N VAL A 55 -12.19 -14.41 17.50
CA VAL A 55 -11.12 -15.29 17.06
C VAL A 55 -10.16 -14.56 16.12
N ASP A 56 -8.87 -14.78 16.35
CA ASP A 56 -7.79 -14.31 15.50
C ASP A 56 -7.02 -15.51 14.91
N LEU A 57 -7.13 -15.70 13.59
CA LEU A 57 -6.44 -16.78 12.88
C LEU A 57 -5.18 -16.24 12.21
N SER A 58 -4.01 -16.71 12.64
CA SER A 58 -2.75 -16.45 11.95
C SER A 58 -2.45 -17.59 10.97
N VAL A 59 -2.48 -17.28 9.67
CA VAL A 59 -2.53 -18.31 8.62
C VAL A 59 -1.29 -18.28 7.73
N TRP A 60 -0.64 -19.43 7.61
CA TRP A 60 0.62 -19.63 6.90
C TRP A 60 0.50 -20.73 5.86
N GLY A 61 0.64 -20.36 4.59
CA GLY A 61 0.60 -21.29 3.46
C GLY A 61 -0.81 -21.62 2.96
N PRO A 62 -0.93 -22.12 1.72
CA PRO A 62 -2.23 -22.30 1.05
C PRO A 62 -3.19 -23.28 1.74
N ALA A 63 -2.69 -24.43 2.21
CA ALA A 63 -3.50 -25.43 2.93
C ALA A 63 -4.13 -24.88 4.23
N ALA A 64 -3.40 -24.03 4.95
CA ALA A 64 -3.91 -23.38 6.16
C ALA A 64 -5.00 -22.34 5.81
N VAL A 65 -4.86 -21.63 4.69
CA VAL A 65 -5.88 -20.69 4.17
C VAL A 65 -7.16 -21.43 3.82
N LYS A 66 -7.05 -22.55 3.09
CA LYS A 66 -8.19 -23.42 2.79
C LYS A 66 -8.88 -23.90 4.06
N THR A 67 -8.11 -24.38 5.04
CA THR A 67 -8.65 -24.86 6.33
C THR A 67 -9.33 -23.74 7.13
N ALA A 68 -8.76 -22.53 7.16
CA ALA A 68 -9.38 -21.38 7.80
C ALA A 68 -10.74 -21.03 7.16
N VAL A 69 -10.77 -20.90 5.83
CA VAL A 69 -11.98 -20.58 5.08
C VAL A 69 -13.03 -21.69 5.22
N GLN A 70 -12.61 -22.95 5.22
CA GLN A 70 -13.50 -24.10 5.47
C GLN A 70 -14.12 -24.02 6.87
N GLY A 71 -13.31 -23.82 7.91
CA GLY A 71 -13.80 -23.68 9.28
C GLY A 71 -14.79 -22.53 9.44
N LEU A 72 -14.48 -21.37 8.83
CA LEU A 72 -15.35 -20.20 8.83
C LEU A 72 -16.68 -20.37 8.06
N SER A 73 -16.81 -21.45 7.27
CA SER A 73 -17.98 -21.70 6.42
C SER A 73 -18.87 -22.84 6.89
N LEU A 74 -18.41 -23.66 7.84
CA LEU A 74 -19.10 -24.89 8.27
C LEU A 74 -19.88 -24.75 9.58
N GLY A 75 -19.87 -23.56 10.19
CA GLY A 75 -20.53 -23.32 11.48
C GLY A 75 -22.05 -23.41 11.44
N THR A 76 -22.64 -23.64 12.61
CA THR A 76 -24.10 -23.65 12.82
C THR A 76 -24.72 -22.26 12.61
N LYS A 77 -23.93 -21.21 12.86
CA LYS A 77 -24.24 -19.81 12.61
C LYS A 77 -23.40 -19.27 11.47
N SER A 78 -23.86 -18.16 10.89
CA SER A 78 -23.01 -17.36 10.01
C SER A 78 -21.85 -16.80 10.84
N MET A 79 -20.65 -16.83 10.27
CA MET A 79 -19.46 -16.22 10.87
C MET A 79 -19.15 -14.96 10.09
N GLU A 80 -18.97 -13.86 10.80
CA GLU A 80 -18.51 -12.61 10.23
C GLU A 80 -17.00 -12.55 10.40
N PHE A 81 -16.27 -12.34 9.32
CA PHE A 81 -14.82 -12.27 9.40
C PHE A 81 -14.24 -11.25 8.44
N GLN A 82 -12.96 -11.03 8.64
CA GLN A 82 -12.17 -10.10 7.84
C GLN A 82 -10.82 -10.68 7.58
N VAL A 83 -10.23 -10.28 6.47
CA VAL A 83 -8.91 -10.73 6.08
C VAL A 83 -8.02 -9.51 5.97
N SER A 84 -6.85 -9.58 6.61
CA SER A 84 -5.80 -8.57 6.47
C SER A 84 -4.46 -9.26 6.23
N TRP A 85 -3.51 -8.49 5.69
CA TRP A 85 -2.12 -8.92 5.61
C TRP A 85 -1.46 -8.71 6.97
N ASP A 86 -0.82 -9.75 7.49
CA ASP A 86 0.01 -9.63 8.68
C ASP A 86 1.47 -9.37 8.26
N GLY A 87 1.97 -8.19 8.64
CA GLY A 87 3.25 -7.63 8.24
C GLY A 87 4.41 -7.93 9.18
N THR A 88 4.21 -8.81 10.18
CA THR A 88 5.25 -9.12 11.19
C THR A 88 6.52 -9.81 10.65
N GLY A 89 6.57 -10.12 9.35
CA GLY A 89 7.79 -10.61 8.68
C GLY A 89 8.81 -9.50 8.43
N ARG A 90 10.10 -9.79 8.67
CA ARG A 90 11.22 -8.87 8.42
C ARG A 90 11.13 -8.18 7.05
N PRO A 91 11.54 -6.90 6.94
CA PRO A 91 11.48 -6.11 5.69
C PRO A 91 12.23 -6.73 4.51
N SER A 92 13.19 -7.63 4.77
CA SER A 92 14.00 -8.31 3.75
C SER A 92 13.36 -9.60 3.23
N GLY A 93 12.16 -9.51 2.63
CA GLY A 93 11.60 -10.59 1.81
C GLY A 93 10.85 -11.72 2.55
N GLY A 94 10.38 -11.48 3.78
CA GLY A 94 9.60 -12.47 4.52
C GLY A 94 8.29 -12.87 3.82
N HIS A 95 7.95 -14.16 3.90
CA HIS A 95 6.62 -14.64 3.53
C HIS A 95 5.56 -13.91 4.37
N ARG A 96 4.66 -13.16 3.71
CA ARG A 96 3.51 -12.52 4.37
C ARG A 96 2.47 -13.57 4.73
N SER A 97 1.98 -13.54 5.96
CA SER A 97 0.85 -14.34 6.43
C SER A 97 -0.46 -13.59 6.22
N LEU A 98 -1.56 -14.34 6.16
CA LEU A 98 -2.90 -13.78 6.21
C LEU A 98 -3.41 -13.87 7.64
N ARG A 99 -4.07 -12.81 8.10
CA ARG A 99 -4.75 -12.77 9.39
C ARG A 99 -6.25 -12.72 9.16
N PHE A 100 -6.98 -13.60 9.84
CA PHE A 100 -8.44 -13.57 9.84
C PHE A 100 -8.94 -13.16 11.22
N GLU A 101 -9.69 -12.07 11.30
CA GLU A 101 -10.42 -11.70 12.51
C GLU A 101 -11.87 -12.13 12.32
N ALA A 102 -12.39 -13.00 13.18
CA ALA A 102 -13.72 -13.58 13.07
C ALA A 102 -14.53 -13.40 14.35
N THR A 103 -15.82 -13.16 14.18
CA THR A 103 -16.81 -13.01 15.25
C THR A 103 -18.07 -13.81 14.91
N SER A 104 -18.80 -14.23 15.93
CA SER A 104 -20.09 -14.90 15.76
C SER A 104 -21.10 -13.97 15.09
N GLY A 105 -21.83 -14.46 14.10
CA GLY A 105 -22.89 -13.72 13.40
C GLY A 105 -24.28 -14.23 13.74
N LEU A 106 -25.23 -13.93 12.84
CA LEU A 106 -26.61 -14.40 12.92
C LEU A 106 -26.71 -15.91 12.66
N THR A 107 -27.83 -16.53 13.02
CA THR A 107 -28.13 -17.88 12.52
C THR A 107 -28.20 -17.88 10.99
N TRP A 108 -27.93 -19.02 10.35
CA TRP A 108 -28.02 -19.11 8.88
C TRP A 108 -29.40 -18.75 8.35
N GLU A 109 -30.47 -19.12 9.05
CA GLU A 109 -31.84 -18.77 8.68
C GLU A 109 -32.07 -17.25 8.68
N GLU A 110 -31.66 -16.57 9.74
CA GLU A 110 -31.74 -15.11 9.85
C GLU A 110 -30.85 -14.40 8.82
N TYR A 111 -29.63 -14.90 8.62
CA TYR A 111 -28.71 -14.37 7.62
C TYR A 111 -29.32 -14.51 6.21
N LEU A 112 -29.88 -15.66 5.86
CA LEU A 112 -30.49 -15.87 4.54
C LEU A 112 -31.73 -15.00 4.30
N ARG A 113 -32.47 -14.62 5.37
CA ARG A 113 -33.58 -13.67 5.31
C ARG A 113 -33.10 -12.23 5.11
N THR A 114 -32.02 -11.84 5.80
CA THR A 114 -31.52 -10.46 5.84
C THR A 114 -30.45 -10.16 4.79
N ARG A 115 -29.87 -11.19 4.15
CA ARG A 115 -28.82 -11.01 3.15
C ARG A 115 -29.31 -10.17 1.98
N LYS A 116 -28.38 -9.39 1.43
CA LYS A 116 -28.63 -8.64 0.21
C LYS A 116 -28.72 -9.60 -0.97
N LYS A 117 -29.85 -9.55 -1.68
CA LYS A 117 -30.12 -10.46 -2.81
C LYS A 117 -29.47 -9.98 -4.11
N ASN A 118 -29.35 -8.67 -4.31
CA ASN A 118 -28.70 -8.10 -5.48
C ASN A 118 -27.19 -8.07 -5.29
N THR A 119 -26.52 -9.15 -5.69
CA THR A 119 -25.06 -9.30 -5.56
C THR A 119 -24.43 -9.61 -6.91
N GLN A 120 -23.34 -8.90 -7.22
CA GLN A 120 -22.51 -9.25 -8.37
C GLN A 120 -21.71 -10.52 -8.03
N GLY A 121 -21.82 -11.54 -8.88
CA GLY A 121 -21.03 -12.76 -8.76
C GLY A 121 -19.64 -12.60 -9.37
N LEU A 122 -18.58 -12.92 -8.61
CA LEU A 122 -17.21 -13.04 -9.09
C LEU A 122 -16.75 -14.48 -8.86
N PHE A 123 -16.40 -15.18 -9.93
CA PHE A 123 -15.85 -16.54 -9.85
C PHE A 123 -14.32 -16.48 -9.86
N VAL A 124 -13.68 -17.25 -8.99
CA VAL A 124 -12.21 -17.31 -8.85
C VAL A 124 -11.70 -18.61 -9.42
N GLN A 125 -10.65 -18.52 -10.23
CA GLN A 125 -9.92 -19.62 -10.85
C GLN A 125 -8.43 -19.57 -10.46
N PRO A 126 -7.65 -20.65 -10.63
CA PRO A 126 -6.22 -20.66 -10.29
C PRO A 126 -5.40 -19.60 -11.02
N GLU A 127 -5.83 -19.19 -12.22
CA GLU A 127 -5.17 -18.18 -13.05
C GLU A 127 -5.58 -16.75 -12.67
N THR A 128 -6.56 -16.60 -11.78
CA THR A 128 -7.06 -15.30 -11.35
C THR A 128 -5.98 -14.56 -10.56
N LYS A 129 -5.64 -13.33 -10.99
CA LYS A 129 -4.70 -12.50 -10.25
C LYS A 129 -5.39 -11.86 -9.05
N ALA A 130 -4.89 -12.12 -7.84
CA ALA A 130 -5.49 -11.62 -6.59
C ALA A 130 -5.74 -10.10 -6.59
N LEU A 131 -4.81 -9.29 -7.13
CA LEU A 131 -4.98 -7.83 -7.21
C LEU A 131 -6.07 -7.41 -8.22
N GLN A 132 -6.21 -8.14 -9.33
CA GLN A 132 -7.31 -7.88 -10.29
C GLN A 132 -8.66 -8.22 -9.67
N LEU A 133 -8.75 -9.33 -8.92
CA LEU A 133 -9.94 -9.69 -8.17
C LEU A 133 -10.25 -8.65 -7.08
N ALA A 134 -9.24 -8.16 -6.35
CA ALA A 134 -9.39 -7.10 -5.37
C ALA A 134 -9.98 -5.82 -5.99
N ARG A 135 -9.49 -5.41 -7.17
CA ARG A 135 -10.05 -4.30 -7.95
C ARG A 135 -11.50 -4.56 -8.39
N ALA A 136 -11.82 -5.77 -8.81
CA ALA A 136 -13.18 -6.14 -9.19
C ALA A 136 -14.16 -6.11 -8.00
N ILE A 137 -13.73 -6.60 -6.83
CA ILE A 137 -14.49 -6.50 -5.57
C ILE A 137 -14.73 -5.03 -5.24
N ALA A 138 -13.67 -4.21 -5.24
CA ALA A 138 -13.77 -2.80 -4.91
C ALA A 138 -14.73 -2.04 -5.86
N LYS A 139 -14.66 -2.31 -7.17
CA LYS A 139 -15.56 -1.75 -8.17
C LYS A 139 -17.01 -2.21 -7.99
N GLY A 140 -17.24 -3.48 -7.67
CA GLY A 140 -18.58 -4.01 -7.43
C GLY A 140 -19.26 -3.38 -6.20
N LEU A 141 -18.46 -3.06 -5.19
CA LEU A 141 -18.91 -2.36 -3.97
C LEU A 141 -19.16 -0.85 -4.20
N GLN A 142 -18.44 -0.19 -5.12
CA GLN A 142 -18.55 1.26 -5.41
C GLN A 142 -19.87 1.67 -6.08
N ALA A 143 -20.48 0.76 -6.85
CA ALA A 143 -21.41 1.12 -7.92
C ALA A 143 -22.80 1.65 -7.47
N SER A 144 -23.00 2.05 -6.21
CA SER A 144 -24.20 2.77 -5.75
C SER A 144 -23.97 3.44 -4.39
N ILE A 145 -23.99 4.77 -4.33
CA ILE A 145 -23.91 5.54 -3.07
C ILE A 145 -25.16 5.29 -2.20
N ASP A 146 -26.32 5.09 -2.83
CA ASP A 146 -27.61 5.08 -2.14
C ASP A 146 -28.04 3.70 -1.61
N GLN A 147 -27.31 2.63 -1.95
CA GLN A 147 -27.64 1.28 -1.48
C GLN A 147 -26.37 0.52 -1.16
N PRO A 148 -26.20 0.03 0.08
CA PRO A 148 -24.98 -0.68 0.42
C PRO A 148 -24.97 -1.98 -0.39
N ARG A 149 -24.05 -2.14 -1.35
CA ARG A 149 -23.96 -3.33 -2.19
C ARG A 149 -23.16 -4.43 -1.52
N ALA A 150 -23.49 -5.68 -1.85
CA ALA A 150 -22.68 -6.83 -1.51
C ALA A 150 -22.12 -7.46 -2.80
N VAL A 151 -20.89 -7.93 -2.74
CA VAL A 151 -20.26 -8.72 -3.82
C VAL A 151 -20.20 -10.17 -3.38
N ARG A 152 -20.51 -11.10 -4.28
CA ARG A 152 -20.46 -12.54 -4.02
C ARG A 152 -19.25 -13.13 -4.73
N VAL A 153 -18.18 -13.42 -3.99
CA VAL A 153 -16.97 -14.05 -4.50
C VAL A 153 -17.06 -15.55 -4.25
N HIS A 154 -16.79 -16.40 -5.23
CA HIS A 154 -16.94 -17.85 -5.06
C HIS A 154 -15.92 -18.65 -5.85
N THR A 155 -15.58 -19.83 -5.33
CA THR A 155 -14.65 -20.81 -5.92
C THR A 155 -15.03 -22.22 -5.49
N PHE A 156 -14.41 -23.23 -6.10
CA PHE A 156 -14.43 -24.58 -5.56
C PHE A 156 -13.59 -24.69 -4.29
N LEU A 157 -14.09 -25.44 -3.30
CA LEU A 157 -13.45 -25.61 -2.00
C LEU A 157 -12.23 -26.54 -2.07
N ASP A 158 -12.24 -27.51 -2.98
CA ASP A 158 -11.13 -28.45 -3.20
C ASP A 158 -9.92 -27.77 -3.87
N ASP A 159 -10.14 -26.73 -4.67
CA ASP A 159 -9.12 -25.91 -5.31
C ASP A 159 -8.42 -24.93 -4.35
N GLU A 160 -7.32 -25.40 -3.76
CA GLU A 160 -6.50 -24.66 -2.80
C GLU A 160 -5.91 -23.35 -3.36
N ALA A 161 -5.55 -23.32 -4.65
CA ALA A 161 -4.96 -22.14 -5.29
C ALA A 161 -6.00 -21.02 -5.38
N SER A 162 -7.22 -21.34 -5.85
CA SER A 162 -8.31 -20.38 -5.97
C SER A 162 -8.80 -19.86 -4.61
N VAL A 163 -8.88 -20.72 -3.58
CA VAL A 163 -9.21 -20.28 -2.21
C VAL A 163 -8.14 -19.32 -1.66
N THR A 164 -6.87 -19.60 -1.95
CA THR A 164 -5.76 -18.71 -1.58
C THR A 164 -5.85 -17.36 -2.30
N ILE A 165 -6.13 -17.35 -3.61
CA ILE A 165 -6.32 -16.12 -4.40
C ILE A 165 -7.48 -15.30 -3.84
N LEU A 166 -8.61 -15.96 -3.51
CA LEU A 166 -9.77 -15.33 -2.90
C LEU A 166 -9.38 -14.62 -1.60
N ALA A 167 -8.74 -15.33 -0.67
CA ALA A 167 -8.36 -14.74 0.62
C ALA A 167 -7.37 -13.57 0.47
N LYS A 168 -6.38 -13.71 -0.43
CA LYS A 168 -5.44 -12.62 -0.75
C LYS A 168 -6.15 -11.41 -1.35
N ALA A 169 -7.12 -11.63 -2.22
CA ALA A 169 -7.90 -10.55 -2.82
C ALA A 169 -8.77 -9.82 -1.77
N LEU A 170 -9.38 -10.55 -0.83
CA LEU A 170 -10.10 -9.95 0.29
C LEU A 170 -9.17 -9.09 1.17
N ALA A 171 -7.95 -9.56 1.45
CA ALA A 171 -6.97 -8.80 2.23
C ALA A 171 -6.44 -7.55 1.50
N SER A 172 -6.40 -7.57 0.17
CA SER A 172 -5.92 -6.46 -0.67
C SER A 172 -7.03 -5.49 -1.11
N ALA A 173 -8.30 -5.89 -1.11
CA ALA A 173 -9.39 -5.04 -1.58
C ALA A 173 -9.55 -3.71 -0.79
N PRO A 174 -9.37 -3.66 0.56
CA PRO A 174 -9.34 -2.40 1.31
C PRO A 174 -8.25 -1.41 0.88
N THR A 175 -7.20 -1.87 0.20
CA THR A 175 -6.10 -0.99 -0.21
C THR A 175 -6.38 -0.37 -1.57
N VAL A 176 -7.21 -1.02 -2.40
CA VAL A 176 -7.54 -0.54 -3.75
C VAL A 176 -8.55 0.61 -3.74
N TYR A 177 -9.37 0.71 -2.70
CA TYR A 177 -10.38 1.75 -2.54
C TYR A 177 -10.55 2.04 -1.05
N PRO A 178 -10.91 3.27 -0.62
CA PRO A 178 -10.98 3.65 0.80
C PRO A 178 -12.14 2.99 1.57
N TYR A 179 -12.29 1.67 1.47
CA TYR A 179 -13.02 0.89 2.45
C TYR A 179 -12.10 0.70 3.66
N HIS A 180 -12.57 1.06 4.85
CA HIS A 180 -11.79 0.78 6.07
C HIS A 180 -11.75 -0.70 6.37
N ARG A 181 -12.86 -1.38 6.07
CA ARG A 181 -13.12 -2.74 6.51
C ARG A 181 -13.98 -3.47 5.47
N LEU A 182 -13.59 -4.70 5.12
CA LEU A 182 -14.46 -5.64 4.41
C LEU A 182 -15.04 -6.62 5.41
N LYS A 183 -16.36 -6.55 5.58
CA LYS A 183 -17.11 -7.54 6.35
C LYS A 183 -17.46 -8.71 5.44
N CYS A 184 -16.92 -9.88 5.76
CA CYS A 184 -17.08 -11.09 4.97
C CYS A 184 -17.94 -12.12 5.72
N THR A 185 -18.75 -12.87 4.99
CA THR A 185 -19.47 -14.05 5.50
C THR A 185 -19.30 -15.18 4.50
N ALA A 186 -18.81 -16.34 4.94
CA ALA A 186 -18.53 -17.47 4.06
C ALA A 186 -19.51 -18.61 4.29
N ASN A 187 -19.91 -19.27 3.21
CA ASN A 187 -20.78 -20.43 3.22
C ASN A 187 -20.23 -21.48 2.23
N VAL A 188 -20.39 -22.77 2.57
CA VAL A 188 -20.12 -23.87 1.64
C VAL A 188 -21.43 -24.42 1.12
N VAL A 189 -21.59 -24.43 -0.20
CA VAL A 189 -22.76 -24.98 -0.88
C VAL A 189 -22.34 -26.16 -1.76
N ARG A 190 -23.19 -27.18 -1.85
CA ARG A 190 -23.09 -28.24 -2.84
C ARG A 190 -24.21 -28.05 -3.86
N PRO A 191 -23.93 -27.51 -5.04
CA PRO A 191 -24.94 -27.39 -6.10
C PRO A 191 -25.52 -28.76 -6.43
N MET A 192 -26.82 -28.84 -6.77
CA MET A 192 -27.41 -30.14 -7.17
C MET A 192 -26.80 -30.68 -8.48
N GLU A 193 -26.37 -29.78 -9.36
CA GLU A 193 -25.83 -30.11 -10.68
C GLU A 193 -24.31 -30.43 -10.68
N ASP A 194 -23.59 -30.03 -9.63
CA ASP A 194 -22.12 -30.18 -9.55
C ASP A 194 -21.77 -30.83 -8.20
N PRO A 195 -21.16 -32.04 -8.19
CA PRO A 195 -20.84 -32.73 -6.95
C PRO A 195 -19.79 -31.99 -6.11
N ARG A 196 -19.07 -31.01 -6.70
CA ARG A 196 -18.03 -30.27 -6.00
C ARG A 196 -18.63 -29.21 -5.08
N SER A 197 -18.09 -29.17 -3.87
CA SER A 197 -18.43 -28.14 -2.89
C SER A 197 -17.85 -26.79 -3.32
N ARG A 198 -18.68 -25.75 -3.32
CA ARG A 198 -18.27 -24.37 -3.61
C ARG A 198 -18.25 -23.57 -2.33
N VAL A 199 -17.19 -22.81 -2.10
CA VAL A 199 -17.20 -21.77 -1.08
C VAL A 199 -17.67 -20.47 -1.70
N ILE A 200 -18.60 -19.80 -1.03
CA ILE A 200 -19.17 -18.51 -1.39
C ILE A 200 -18.90 -17.55 -0.26
N VAL A 201 -18.21 -16.45 -0.55
CA VAL A 201 -17.97 -15.35 0.37
C VAL A 201 -18.78 -14.14 -0.07
N TYR A 202 -19.70 -13.72 0.80
CA TYR A 202 -20.43 -12.46 0.67
C TYR A 202 -19.58 -11.36 1.29
N VAL A 203 -19.29 -10.33 0.51
CA VAL A 203 -18.41 -9.23 0.87
C VAL A 203 -19.24 -7.96 0.95
N LEU A 204 -19.15 -7.27 2.08
CA LEU A 204 -19.76 -5.98 2.34
C LEU A 204 -18.68 -4.96 2.64
N GLY A 205 -18.70 -3.83 1.94
CA GLY A 205 -17.87 -2.67 2.27
C GLY A 205 -18.55 -1.87 3.39
N GLU A 206 -17.85 -1.69 4.51
CA GLU A 206 -18.30 -0.78 5.57
C GLU A 206 -17.69 0.60 5.34
N ALA A 207 -18.54 1.57 5.00
CA ALA A 207 -18.20 2.98 4.93
C ALA A 207 -18.40 3.59 6.31
N LEU A 208 -17.34 3.72 7.10
CA LEU A 208 -17.39 4.25 8.47
C LEU A 208 -16.02 4.81 8.86
N GLY A 209 -15.86 6.13 8.75
CA GLY A 209 -14.81 6.96 9.36
C GLY A 209 -13.37 6.68 8.93
N GLU A 210 -12.59 7.74 8.64
CA GLU A 210 -11.16 7.72 8.25
C GLU A 210 -10.41 6.40 8.50
N PRO A 211 -9.81 5.78 7.47
CA PRO A 211 -9.20 4.46 7.63
C PRO A 211 -8.16 4.51 8.73
N PRO A 212 -8.13 3.54 9.66
CA PRO A 212 -6.99 3.44 10.56
C PRO A 212 -5.77 3.16 9.68
N VAL A 213 -4.99 4.21 9.42
CA VAL A 213 -3.70 4.15 8.74
C VAL A 213 -2.72 3.51 9.70
N ARG A 214 -2.92 2.22 10.00
CA ARG A 214 -1.86 1.43 10.59
C ARG A 214 -0.95 1.10 9.42
N ALA A 215 0.07 1.95 9.24
CA ALA A 215 1.24 1.59 8.47
C ALA A 215 1.64 0.19 8.94
N THR A 216 1.79 -0.74 8.01
CA THR A 216 2.17 -2.12 8.34
C THR A 216 3.54 -2.18 9.02
N GLY A 217 4.30 -1.06 9.00
CA GLY A 217 5.69 -0.97 9.40
C GLY A 217 6.64 -1.64 8.40
N ALA A 218 6.10 -2.24 7.33
CA ALA A 218 6.91 -2.88 6.32
C ALA A 218 7.55 -1.84 5.39
N SER A 219 8.85 -2.00 5.14
CA SER A 219 9.57 -1.27 4.10
C SER A 219 9.74 -2.14 2.87
N PHE A 220 9.54 -1.54 1.70
CA PHE A 220 9.68 -2.16 0.39
C PHE A 220 10.77 -1.44 -0.40
N GLU A 221 11.89 -2.12 -0.61
CA GLU A 221 12.97 -1.62 -1.46
C GLU A 221 12.67 -1.91 -2.92
N ALA A 222 12.75 -0.89 -3.77
CA ALA A 222 12.54 -0.99 -5.21
C ALA A 222 13.64 -0.30 -6.00
N MET A 223 13.95 -0.87 -7.16
CA MET A 223 14.91 -0.30 -8.10
C MET A 223 14.14 0.24 -9.31
N PRO A 224 13.97 1.56 -9.46
CA PRO A 224 13.27 2.13 -10.61
C PRO A 224 13.99 1.75 -11.92
N PRO A 225 13.26 1.32 -12.96
CA PRO A 225 13.86 0.95 -14.23
C PRO A 225 14.64 2.12 -14.86
N GLY A 226 15.81 1.84 -15.44
CA GLY A 226 16.67 2.82 -16.10
C GLY A 226 16.21 3.20 -17.51
N ALA A 227 17.16 3.68 -18.31
CA ALA A 227 16.93 3.95 -19.72
C ALA A 227 16.47 2.69 -20.47
N ASP A 228 15.68 2.89 -21.52
CA ASP A 228 15.21 1.84 -22.45
C ASP A 228 14.47 0.67 -21.79
N ALA A 229 13.89 0.90 -20.61
CA ALA A 229 13.07 -0.11 -19.93
C ALA A 229 11.82 -0.45 -20.76
N GLU A 230 11.59 -1.75 -20.96
CA GLU A 230 10.41 -2.25 -21.65
C GLU A 230 9.11 -1.79 -20.96
N ALA A 231 8.06 -1.53 -21.75
CA ALA A 231 6.77 -1.07 -21.25
C ALA A 231 6.16 -2.00 -20.19
N ASP A 232 6.33 -3.31 -20.36
CA ASP A 232 5.86 -4.31 -19.40
C ASP A 232 6.65 -4.29 -18.07
N HIS A 233 7.94 -3.96 -18.10
CA HIS A 233 8.74 -3.76 -16.89
C HIS A 233 8.28 -2.50 -16.14
N LEU A 234 8.06 -1.40 -16.86
CA LEU A 234 7.53 -0.17 -16.29
C LEU A 234 6.14 -0.36 -15.67
N ARG A 235 5.25 -1.10 -16.35
CA ARG A 235 3.92 -1.43 -15.81
C ARG A 235 4.04 -2.20 -14.50
N ARG A 236 4.86 -3.27 -14.46
CA ARG A 236 5.07 -4.07 -13.25
C ARG A 236 5.65 -3.25 -12.10
N PHE A 237 6.62 -2.39 -12.38
CA PHE A 237 7.21 -1.48 -11.39
C PHE A 237 6.15 -0.54 -10.81
N ASN A 238 5.36 0.12 -11.65
CA ASN A 238 4.30 1.03 -11.22
C ASN A 238 3.25 0.31 -10.37
N GLU A 239 2.79 -0.87 -10.81
CA GLU A 239 1.82 -1.67 -10.07
C GLU A 239 2.36 -2.10 -8.70
N ALA A 240 3.63 -2.51 -8.62
CA ALA A 240 4.27 -2.90 -7.37
C ALA A 240 4.39 -1.72 -6.39
N VAL A 241 4.89 -0.57 -6.84
CA VAL A 241 5.01 0.63 -5.99
C VAL A 241 3.65 1.10 -5.49
N GLN A 242 2.67 1.18 -6.38
CA GLN A 242 1.32 1.60 -6.01
C GLN A 242 0.68 0.63 -5.04
N ASP A 243 0.76 -0.67 -5.29
CA ASP A 243 0.20 -1.69 -4.40
C ASP A 243 0.76 -1.58 -2.97
N ARG A 244 2.07 -1.29 -2.84
CA ARG A 244 2.73 -1.07 -1.54
C ARG A 244 2.26 0.20 -0.85
N LEU A 245 2.21 1.32 -1.57
CA LEU A 245 1.73 2.58 -1.01
C LEU A 245 0.26 2.51 -0.60
N HIS A 246 -0.60 1.88 -1.40
CA HIS A 246 -2.01 1.66 -1.06
C HIS A 246 -2.17 0.87 0.24
N ARG A 247 -1.27 -0.08 0.51
CA ARG A 247 -1.22 -0.85 1.77
C ARG A 247 -0.70 -0.05 2.97
N GLY A 248 -0.14 1.13 2.75
CA GLY A 248 0.55 1.90 3.78
C GLY A 248 1.95 1.36 4.11
N ASP A 249 2.54 0.56 3.22
CA ASP A 249 3.95 0.16 3.31
C ASP A 249 4.83 1.37 2.92
N GLU A 250 6.01 1.49 3.52
CA GLU A 250 7.05 2.43 3.07
C GLU A 250 7.70 1.90 1.79
N VAL A 251 7.93 2.76 0.81
CA VAL A 251 8.63 2.42 -0.43
C VAL A 251 9.94 3.20 -0.52
N SER A 252 11.06 2.49 -0.42
CA SER A 252 12.41 3.03 -0.57
C SER A 252 12.93 2.72 -1.97
N MET A 253 13.35 3.75 -2.71
CA MET A 253 13.83 3.63 -4.09
C MET A 253 15.20 4.24 -4.27
N GLU A 254 16.17 3.47 -4.78
CA GLU A 254 17.45 3.99 -5.23
C GLU A 254 17.42 4.31 -6.72
N SER A 255 17.36 5.59 -7.06
CA SER A 255 17.26 6.05 -8.45
C SER A 255 18.64 6.39 -9.03
N ARG A 256 19.01 5.71 -10.12
CA ARG A 256 20.29 5.89 -10.82
C ARG A 256 20.06 6.46 -12.22
N GLY A 257 20.37 7.75 -12.37
CA GLY A 257 20.19 8.47 -13.64
C GLY A 257 18.79 9.05 -13.84
N PRO A 258 18.62 9.90 -14.88
CA PRO A 258 17.39 10.67 -15.08
C PRO A 258 16.16 9.82 -15.38
N ASP A 259 16.29 8.74 -16.16
CA ASP A 259 15.18 7.84 -16.49
C ASP A 259 14.61 7.14 -15.25
N ALA A 260 15.48 6.60 -14.39
CA ALA A 260 15.09 5.96 -13.15
C ALA A 260 14.35 6.94 -12.22
N VAL A 261 14.85 8.17 -12.10
CA VAL A 261 14.19 9.23 -11.32
C VAL A 261 12.82 9.57 -11.91
N LEU A 262 12.71 9.72 -13.23
CA LEU A 262 11.43 9.98 -13.89
C LEU A 262 10.44 8.85 -13.65
N HIS A 263 10.84 7.59 -13.80
CA HIS A 263 9.97 6.44 -13.58
C HIS A 263 9.52 6.33 -12.12
N ALA A 264 10.41 6.57 -11.16
CA ALA A 264 10.06 6.65 -9.75
C ALA A 264 9.02 7.75 -9.49
N VAL A 265 9.25 8.98 -9.96
CA VAL A 265 8.30 10.08 -9.75
C VAL A 265 6.96 9.82 -10.42
N ARG A 266 6.94 9.26 -11.64
CA ARG A 266 5.70 8.92 -12.35
C ARG A 266 4.89 7.86 -11.59
N SER A 267 5.53 6.84 -11.03
CA SER A 267 4.83 5.81 -10.26
C SER A 267 4.11 6.41 -9.04
N LEU A 268 4.75 7.39 -8.37
CA LEU A 268 4.19 8.14 -7.25
C LEU A 268 3.05 9.08 -7.69
N CYS A 269 3.17 9.78 -8.81
CA CYS A 269 2.11 10.65 -9.35
C CYS A 269 0.84 9.87 -9.75
N LEU A 270 0.97 8.60 -10.09
CA LEU A 270 -0.13 7.76 -10.58
C LEU A 270 -0.93 7.09 -9.43
N LEU A 271 -0.59 7.35 -8.16
CA LEU A 271 -1.30 6.79 -7.02
C LEU A 271 -2.76 7.29 -6.99
N GLN A 272 -3.72 6.36 -6.91
CA GLN A 272 -5.15 6.67 -6.95
C GLN A 272 -5.72 6.81 -5.53
N GLY A 273 -6.71 7.69 -5.36
CA GLY A 273 -7.38 7.96 -4.08
C GLY A 273 -6.55 8.77 -3.07
N HIS A 274 -5.24 8.53 -3.00
CA HIS A 274 -4.32 9.24 -2.13
C HIS A 274 -3.15 9.81 -2.93
N ALA A 275 -2.55 10.87 -2.39
CA ALA A 275 -1.27 11.36 -2.86
C ALA A 275 -0.13 10.52 -2.26
N ALA A 276 1.00 10.40 -2.97
CA ALA A 276 2.23 9.84 -2.40
C ALA A 276 3.03 10.97 -1.74
N ALA A 277 3.35 10.83 -0.46
CA ALA A 277 4.23 11.77 0.24
C ALA A 277 5.62 11.13 0.36
N PHE A 278 6.66 11.82 -0.11
CA PHE A 278 8.01 11.26 -0.10
C PHE A 278 9.07 12.25 0.39
N ARG A 279 10.18 11.68 0.87
CA ARG A 279 11.43 12.37 1.17
C ARG A 279 12.45 11.97 0.11
N VAL A 280 13.34 12.89 -0.24
CA VAL A 280 14.46 12.59 -1.15
C VAL A 280 15.75 13.10 -0.54
N HIS A 281 16.81 12.30 -0.61
CA HIS A 281 18.13 12.67 -0.14
C HIS A 281 19.23 11.97 -0.95
N TRP A 282 20.45 12.49 -0.83
CA TRP A 282 21.64 11.85 -1.38
C TRP A 282 22.04 10.67 -0.48
N SER A 283 22.18 9.49 -1.06
CA SER A 283 22.76 8.32 -0.40
C SER A 283 24.10 8.00 -1.03
N ASP A 284 25.10 7.70 -0.21
CA ASP A 284 26.36 7.16 -0.70
C ASP A 284 26.14 5.72 -1.11
N TYR A 285 26.48 5.40 -2.36
CA TYR A 285 26.42 4.03 -2.81
C TYR A 285 27.49 3.21 -2.10
N LYS A 286 27.08 2.53 -1.02
CA LYS A 286 27.85 1.43 -0.46
C LYS A 286 27.77 0.31 -1.49
N ARG A 287 28.75 0.25 -2.38
CA ARG A 287 28.97 -0.93 -3.22
C ARG A 287 29.01 -2.10 -2.24
N ALA A 288 27.99 -2.96 -2.27
CA ALA A 288 28.00 -4.18 -1.48
C ALA A 288 29.30 -4.89 -1.86
N VAL A 289 30.30 -4.79 -0.98
CA VAL A 289 31.54 -5.51 -1.14
C VAL A 289 31.11 -6.95 -0.93
N SER A 290 30.96 -7.70 -2.02
CA SER A 290 30.73 -9.13 -1.92
C SER A 290 31.79 -9.68 -0.97
N PRO A 291 31.41 -10.30 0.15
CA PRO A 291 32.37 -10.79 1.14
C PRO A 291 33.27 -11.90 0.57
N ASP A 292 32.91 -12.47 -0.58
CA ASP A 292 33.75 -13.43 -1.32
C ASP A 292 34.82 -12.70 -2.12
N GLY A 293 35.90 -12.32 -1.42
CA GLY A 293 37.15 -11.84 -1.98
C GLY A 293 37.93 -12.92 -2.74
N THR A 294 37.35 -13.52 -3.78
CA THR A 294 38.15 -14.26 -4.77
C THR A 294 38.63 -13.27 -5.83
N SER A 295 39.84 -12.75 -5.62
CA SER A 295 40.59 -11.93 -6.57
C SER A 295 40.88 -12.70 -7.85
N GLY A 296 39.91 -12.77 -8.75
CA GLY A 296 40.05 -13.24 -10.12
C GLY A 296 40.67 -12.14 -10.98
N SER A 297 41.96 -12.31 -11.30
CA SER A 297 42.76 -11.49 -12.19
C SER A 297 42.13 -11.28 -13.58
N ALA A 298 41.98 -10.01 -13.95
CA ALA A 298 42.08 -9.40 -15.29
C ALA A 298 41.59 -10.15 -16.54
N SER A 299 40.58 -9.57 -17.20
CA SER A 299 40.60 -9.39 -18.66
C SER A 299 39.97 -8.06 -19.04
N THR A 300 40.80 -7.19 -19.61
CA THR A 300 40.50 -5.84 -20.05
C THR A 300 39.80 -5.88 -21.41
N PRO A 301 38.61 -5.29 -21.61
CA PRO A 301 38.15 -4.92 -22.94
C PRO A 301 38.58 -3.49 -23.22
N SER A 302 39.57 -3.36 -24.11
CA SER A 302 39.89 -2.11 -24.79
C SER A 302 38.73 -1.71 -25.71
N SER A 303 38.07 -0.60 -25.41
CA SER A 303 37.28 0.11 -26.43
C SER A 303 37.60 1.60 -26.38
N SER A 304 38.17 2.05 -27.48
CA SER A 304 38.53 3.42 -27.83
C SER A 304 37.31 4.14 -28.41
N SER A 305 36.99 5.34 -27.92
CA SER A 305 36.64 6.51 -28.76
C SER A 305 36.29 7.77 -27.94
N SER A 306 37.15 8.79 -28.11
CA SER A 306 36.86 10.25 -28.29
C SER A 306 35.70 10.89 -27.51
N ALA A 307 35.93 11.68 -26.45
CA ALA A 307 36.48 13.06 -26.38
C ALA A 307 35.43 14.19 -26.46
N ALA A 308 35.14 14.83 -25.31
CA ALA A 308 34.99 16.27 -25.15
C ALA A 308 35.17 16.61 -23.66
N GLY A 309 36.12 17.50 -23.36
CA GLY A 309 36.77 17.62 -22.06
C GLY A 309 35.98 18.32 -20.95
N THR A 310 36.21 17.85 -19.72
CA THR A 310 35.92 18.53 -18.46
C THR A 310 37.19 18.47 -17.59
N PRO A 311 37.54 19.51 -16.81
CA PRO A 311 38.85 19.60 -16.17
C PRO A 311 39.05 18.49 -15.13
N ARG A 312 40.24 17.87 -15.19
CA ARG A 312 40.77 16.94 -14.19
C ARG A 312 40.95 17.66 -12.85
N GLY A 313 39.96 17.55 -11.97
CA GLY A 313 40.12 17.70 -10.53
C GLY A 313 40.73 16.43 -9.94
N THR A 314 41.70 16.59 -9.04
CA THR A 314 42.49 15.54 -8.39
C THR A 314 41.65 14.51 -7.63
N GLY A 315 41.55 13.30 -8.19
CA GLY A 315 41.99 12.04 -7.55
C GLY A 315 41.23 11.47 -6.35
N GLY A 316 40.21 12.12 -5.80
CA GLY A 316 39.33 11.47 -4.83
C GLY A 316 38.54 10.36 -5.52
N LYS A 317 38.63 9.11 -5.04
CA LYS A 317 37.70 8.03 -5.42
C LYS A 317 36.29 8.45 -4.98
N GLY A 318 35.63 9.28 -5.79
CA GLY A 318 34.30 9.79 -5.52
C GLY A 318 33.35 8.60 -5.41
N THR A 319 32.78 8.42 -4.22
CA THR A 319 31.64 7.51 -4.04
C THR A 319 30.54 8.00 -4.98
N ALA A 320 30.02 7.10 -5.81
CA ALA A 320 28.89 7.45 -6.66
C ALA A 320 27.69 7.74 -5.74
N SER A 321 27.28 9.01 -5.64
CA SER A 321 26.06 9.35 -4.90
C SER A 321 24.83 9.03 -5.73
N VAL A 322 23.83 8.41 -5.11
CA VAL A 322 22.54 8.09 -5.74
C VAL A 322 21.42 8.85 -5.04
N LEU A 323 20.31 9.09 -5.74
CA LEU A 323 19.12 9.66 -5.11
C LEU A 323 18.33 8.54 -4.45
N LYS A 324 18.14 8.64 -3.14
CA LYS A 324 17.23 7.78 -2.39
C LYS A 324 15.90 8.49 -2.21
N ILE A 325 14.82 7.85 -2.63
CA ILE A 325 13.44 8.34 -2.51
C ILE A 325 12.71 7.43 -1.54
N GLU A 326 12.22 7.97 -0.43
CA GLU A 326 11.47 7.26 0.60
C GLU A 326 10.03 7.76 0.60
N ALA A 327 9.10 6.94 0.11
CA ALA A 327 7.71 7.32 -0.10
C ALA A 327 6.78 6.56 0.85
N LEU A 328 5.75 7.26 1.32
CA LEU A 328 4.65 6.75 2.11
C LEU A 328 3.32 7.19 1.49
N ARG A 329 2.24 6.53 1.90
CA ARG A 329 0.89 7.01 1.60
C ARG A 329 0.68 8.35 2.30
N GLY A 330 0.40 9.38 1.52
CA GLY A 330 0.10 10.71 1.99
C GLY A 330 -1.39 10.93 2.24
N PRO A 331 -1.83 12.20 2.31
CA PRO A 331 -3.24 12.56 2.44
C PRO A 331 -4.07 12.06 1.25
N THR A 332 -5.38 12.05 1.40
CA THR A 332 -6.28 11.86 0.26
C THR A 332 -6.07 12.99 -0.77
N TRP A 333 -6.41 12.74 -2.03
CA TRP A 333 -6.34 13.82 -3.04
C TRP A 333 -7.28 14.99 -2.69
N GLU A 334 -8.40 14.72 -2.03
CA GLU A 334 -9.34 15.74 -1.56
C GLU A 334 -8.70 16.64 -0.48
N GLU A 335 -8.11 16.05 0.57
CA GLU A 335 -7.36 16.78 1.60
C GLU A 335 -6.20 17.58 1.01
N PHE A 336 -5.44 16.98 0.09
CA PHE A 336 -4.33 17.68 -0.55
C PHE A 336 -4.82 18.87 -1.37
N ASN A 337 -5.89 18.70 -2.15
CA ASN A 337 -6.47 19.77 -2.96
C ASN A 337 -7.15 20.87 -2.12
N ALA A 338 -7.51 20.59 -0.87
CA ALA A 338 -7.98 21.59 0.09
C ALA A 338 -6.85 22.49 0.63
N THR A 339 -5.58 22.20 0.30
CA THR A 339 -4.44 23.06 0.68
C THR A 339 -4.51 24.40 -0.03
N ASP A 340 -4.28 25.49 0.70
CA ASP A 340 -4.18 26.84 0.15
C ASP A 340 -2.87 27.01 -0.65
N PHE A 341 -2.93 26.74 -1.95
CA PHE A 341 -1.77 26.89 -2.85
C PHE A 341 -1.43 28.35 -3.16
N SER A 342 -2.27 29.34 -2.80
CA SER A 342 -2.00 30.77 -3.08
C SER A 342 -0.76 31.29 -2.35
N LYS A 343 -0.41 30.64 -1.24
CA LYS A 343 0.78 30.93 -0.45
C LYS A 343 2.02 30.18 -0.93
N THR A 344 1.90 29.29 -1.92
CA THR A 344 3.04 28.47 -2.34
C THR A 344 3.89 29.19 -3.38
N GLY A 345 5.18 29.41 -3.09
CA GLY A 345 6.13 29.95 -4.07
C GLY A 345 6.29 29.00 -5.26
N LEU A 346 6.33 29.54 -6.49
CA LEU A 346 6.46 28.75 -7.71
C LEU A 346 7.88 28.86 -8.29
N LEU A 347 8.55 27.72 -8.45
CA LEU A 347 9.85 27.60 -9.10
C LEU A 347 9.73 26.72 -10.35
N LEU A 348 10.49 27.04 -11.38
CA LEU A 348 10.55 26.25 -12.61
C LEU A 348 11.92 25.58 -12.73
N ALA A 349 11.92 24.26 -12.87
CA ALA A 349 13.10 23.47 -13.16
C ALA A 349 13.16 23.13 -14.66
N SER A 350 14.35 23.29 -15.22
CA SER A 350 14.72 22.89 -16.58
C SER A 350 15.99 22.04 -16.52
N GLU A 351 16.33 21.36 -17.60
CA GLU A 351 17.59 20.60 -17.73
C GLU A 351 18.85 21.46 -17.50
N LYS A 352 18.76 22.78 -17.70
CA LYS A 352 19.87 23.74 -17.53
C LYS A 352 19.86 24.44 -16.17
N SER A 353 18.84 24.20 -15.34
CA SER A 353 18.71 24.88 -14.05
C SER A 353 19.87 24.44 -13.12
N PRO A 354 20.64 25.38 -12.54
CA PRO A 354 21.73 25.02 -11.62
C PRO A 354 21.16 24.44 -10.33
N VAL A 355 21.46 23.16 -10.04
CA VAL A 355 20.90 22.41 -8.91
C VAL A 355 21.01 23.17 -7.58
N GLN A 356 22.19 23.73 -7.28
CA GLN A 356 22.43 24.43 -6.02
C GLN A 356 21.66 25.75 -5.91
N LYS A 357 21.52 26.51 -7.02
CA LYS A 357 20.71 27.73 -7.04
C LYS A 357 19.23 27.42 -6.85
N LEU A 358 18.74 26.36 -7.50
CA LEU A 358 17.36 25.90 -7.35
C LEU A 358 17.08 25.41 -5.92
N ALA A 359 18.03 24.70 -5.30
CA ALA A 359 17.91 24.25 -3.91
C ALA A 359 17.83 25.43 -2.93
N TRP A 360 18.69 26.45 -3.09
CA TRP A 360 18.62 27.68 -2.28
C TRP A 360 17.32 28.44 -2.47
N ALA A 361 16.83 28.54 -3.71
CA ALA A 361 15.52 29.15 -3.98
C ALA A 361 14.39 28.38 -3.28
N ALA A 362 14.42 27.04 -3.32
CA ALA A 362 13.45 26.21 -2.60
C ALA A 362 13.50 26.46 -1.09
N VAL A 363 14.70 26.54 -0.49
CA VAL A 363 14.87 26.88 0.93
C VAL A 363 14.28 28.25 1.26
N ALA A 364 14.55 29.26 0.42
CA ALA A 364 14.05 30.61 0.62
C ALA A 364 12.50 30.65 0.58
N GLU A 365 11.90 30.00 -0.41
CA GLU A 365 10.43 29.91 -0.53
C GLU A 365 9.79 29.16 0.65
N VAL A 366 10.37 28.02 1.05
CA VAL A 366 9.88 27.26 2.21
C VAL A 366 10.00 28.05 3.51
N ARG A 367 11.08 28.83 3.72
CA ARG A 367 11.21 29.70 4.89
C ARG A 367 10.21 30.84 4.89
N ARG A 368 9.99 31.45 3.72
CA ARG A 368 9.11 32.61 3.56
C ARG A 368 7.63 32.24 3.70
N HIS A 369 7.24 31.12 3.09
CA HIS A 369 5.84 30.76 2.91
C HIS A 369 5.41 29.44 3.58
N GLY A 370 6.36 28.69 4.11
CA GLY A 370 6.14 27.35 4.66
C GLY A 370 6.13 26.22 3.61
N ALA A 371 6.03 26.54 2.32
CA ALA A 371 6.02 25.57 1.23
C ALA A 371 6.52 26.18 -0.10
N VAL A 372 6.95 25.30 -1.01
CA VAL A 372 7.37 25.64 -2.38
C VAL A 372 6.80 24.63 -3.37
N SER A 373 6.54 25.08 -4.59
CA SER A 373 6.14 24.26 -5.72
C SER A 373 7.19 24.32 -6.81
N VAL A 374 7.85 23.19 -7.09
CA VAL A 374 8.81 23.08 -8.20
C VAL A 374 8.13 22.40 -9.38
N HIS A 375 8.02 23.10 -10.51
CA HIS A 375 7.43 22.59 -11.74
C HIS A 375 8.50 22.17 -12.74
N CYS A 376 8.24 21.09 -13.47
CA CYS A 376 9.05 20.68 -14.64
C CYS A 376 8.16 19.92 -15.63
N TYR A 377 8.48 19.97 -16.92
CA TYR A 377 7.75 19.20 -17.92
C TYR A 377 7.94 17.69 -17.72
N SER A 378 6.86 16.93 -17.82
CA SER A 378 6.83 15.50 -17.47
C SER A 378 7.53 14.59 -18.49
N ASP A 379 7.79 15.10 -19.68
CA ASP A 379 8.51 14.45 -20.78
C ASP A 379 10.02 14.77 -20.76
N ASN A 380 10.44 15.83 -20.05
CA ASN A 380 11.84 16.17 -19.87
C ASN A 380 12.42 15.51 -18.60
N LYS A 381 12.98 14.31 -18.78
CA LYS A 381 13.61 13.53 -17.69
C LYS A 381 14.75 14.27 -16.99
N ASP A 382 15.50 15.12 -17.70
CA ASP A 382 16.62 15.86 -17.13
C ASP A 382 16.14 16.99 -16.22
N ALA A 383 15.08 17.70 -16.59
CA ALA A 383 14.43 18.70 -15.73
C ALA A 383 13.87 18.07 -14.44
N VAL A 384 13.23 16.91 -14.54
CA VAL A 384 12.74 16.13 -13.38
C VAL A 384 13.91 15.72 -12.48
N ASN A 385 14.99 15.22 -13.06
CA ASN A 385 16.20 14.85 -12.33
C ASN A 385 16.84 16.06 -11.62
N VAL A 386 16.94 17.22 -12.30
CA VAL A 386 17.46 18.46 -11.71
C VAL A 386 16.59 18.92 -10.54
N ALA A 387 15.27 18.89 -10.67
CA ALA A 387 14.34 19.23 -9.59
C ALA A 387 14.54 18.32 -8.36
N MET A 388 14.61 17.01 -8.58
CA MET A 388 14.81 16.02 -7.52
C MET A 388 16.17 16.15 -6.84
N LYS A 389 17.24 16.39 -7.60
CA LYS A 389 18.58 16.69 -7.05
C LYS A 389 18.58 17.96 -6.21
N ALA A 390 17.88 19.01 -6.65
CA ALA A 390 17.80 20.26 -5.91
C ALA A 390 17.08 20.05 -4.57
N LEU A 391 15.94 19.37 -4.58
CA LEU A 391 15.20 19.02 -3.36
C LEU A 391 16.01 18.12 -2.42
N ALA A 392 16.76 17.15 -2.97
CA ALA A 392 17.65 16.26 -2.19
C ALA A 392 18.84 16.99 -1.55
N THR A 393 19.20 18.15 -2.08
CA THR A 393 20.31 18.98 -1.59
C THR A 393 19.87 19.89 -0.44
N VAL A 394 18.56 20.15 -0.28
CA VAL A 394 18.02 21.03 0.76
C VAL A 394 18.50 20.67 2.17
N PRO A 395 18.45 19.40 2.65
CA PRO A 395 18.91 19.07 3.99
C PRO A 395 20.37 19.46 4.27
N ARG A 396 21.25 19.39 3.27
CA ARG A 396 22.65 19.82 3.43
C ARG A 396 22.78 21.34 3.60
N LEU A 397 21.88 22.11 3.00
CA LEU A 397 21.89 23.59 3.08
C LEU A 397 21.22 24.12 4.36
N THR A 398 20.35 23.33 4.98
CA THR A 398 19.51 23.74 6.12
C THR A 398 19.92 23.12 7.45
N GLY A 399 21.06 22.43 7.50
CA GLY A 399 21.52 21.76 8.73
C GLY A 399 20.69 20.53 9.10
N GLY A 400 20.20 19.79 8.11
CA GLY A 400 19.48 18.53 8.28
C GLY A 400 17.96 18.62 8.12
N GLN A 401 17.38 19.81 7.93
CA GLN A 401 15.93 19.94 7.76
C GLN A 401 15.47 19.24 6.47
N ARG A 402 14.57 18.27 6.62
CA ARG A 402 14.02 17.48 5.52
C ARG A 402 12.73 18.09 4.99
N LEU A 403 12.46 17.83 3.72
CA LEU A 403 11.21 18.20 3.07
C LEU A 403 10.33 16.96 2.87
N VAL A 404 9.04 17.12 3.09
CA VAL A 404 8.01 16.19 2.58
C VAL A 404 7.51 16.74 1.26
N ILE A 405 7.54 15.91 0.24
CA ILE A 405 7.25 16.26 -1.14
C ILE A 405 6.04 15.44 -1.61
N ILE A 406 5.07 16.10 -2.21
CA ILE A 406 3.92 15.46 -2.87
C ILE A 406 4.02 15.75 -4.37
N PRO A 407 4.26 14.73 -5.21
CA PRO A 407 4.30 14.90 -6.65
C PRO A 407 2.90 14.78 -7.23
N SER A 408 2.58 15.62 -8.21
CA SER A 408 1.29 15.57 -8.92
C SER A 408 1.46 15.92 -10.39
N PHE A 409 0.58 15.37 -11.23
CA PHE A 409 0.44 15.84 -12.61
C PHE A 409 -0.45 17.07 -12.65
N GLY A 410 -0.01 18.08 -13.39
CA GLY A 410 -0.77 19.28 -13.69
C GLY A 410 -0.73 19.62 -15.18
N ARG A 411 -1.43 20.68 -15.55
CA ARG A 411 -1.38 21.30 -16.89
C ARG A 411 -0.99 22.77 -16.74
N VAL A 412 -0.21 23.28 -17.67
CA VAL A 412 0.19 24.70 -17.70
C VAL A 412 -0.29 25.31 -19.02
N GLY A 413 -1.30 26.18 -18.93
CA GLY A 413 -1.86 26.89 -20.07
C GLY A 413 -2.42 25.96 -21.15
N GLN A 414 -2.19 26.30 -22.42
CA GLN A 414 -2.63 25.53 -23.59
C GLN A 414 -1.63 24.45 -24.04
N ARG A 415 -0.51 24.27 -23.35
CA ARG A 415 0.43 23.21 -23.72
C ARG A 415 -0.20 21.84 -23.49
N LYS A 416 -0.03 20.95 -24.46
CA LYS A 416 -0.56 19.59 -24.43
C LYS A 416 0.15 18.72 -23.41
N ASP A 417 1.43 19.01 -23.17
CA ASP A 417 2.28 18.15 -22.33
C ASP A 417 2.01 18.35 -20.84
N PRO A 418 1.88 17.25 -20.07
CA PRO A 418 1.70 17.35 -18.64
C PRO A 418 2.93 17.93 -17.96
N VAL A 419 2.72 18.65 -16.87
CA VAL A 419 3.77 19.16 -15.98
C VAL A 419 3.76 18.34 -14.70
N ILE A 420 4.93 17.98 -14.20
CA ILE A 420 5.08 17.42 -12.85
C ILE A 420 5.26 18.60 -11.89
N ARG A 421 4.43 18.63 -10.86
CA ARG A 421 4.50 19.59 -9.75
C ARG A 421 4.99 18.85 -8.51
N PHE A 422 6.09 19.32 -7.94
CA PHE A 422 6.57 18.90 -6.61
C PHE A 422 6.15 19.95 -5.59
N HIS A 423 5.09 19.68 -4.83
CA HIS A 423 4.75 20.51 -3.67
C HIS A 423 5.56 20.04 -2.46
N ALA A 424 6.50 20.86 -2.01
CA ALA A 424 7.43 20.54 -0.94
C ALA A 424 7.23 21.47 0.26
N ARG A 425 7.20 20.90 1.45
CA ARG A 425 7.10 21.63 2.73
C ARG A 425 8.05 21.04 3.75
N LEU A 426 8.36 21.79 4.81
CA LEU A 426 9.13 21.24 5.93
C LEU A 426 8.43 20.03 6.51
N ASP A 427 9.22 18.99 6.76
CA ASP A 427 8.72 17.83 7.48
C ASP A 427 8.45 18.20 8.94
N ARG A 428 7.20 18.06 9.37
CA ARG A 428 6.77 18.36 10.75
C ARG A 428 6.57 17.09 11.59
N LEU A 429 6.84 15.91 11.02
CA LEU A 429 6.64 14.59 11.64
C LEU A 429 8.02 14.00 11.99
N SER A 430 8.34 13.46 13.17
CA SER A 430 7.60 13.13 14.40
C SER A 430 8.42 13.63 15.62
N PRO A 431 7.80 13.99 16.77
CA PRO A 431 8.50 14.35 18.01
C PRO A 431 9.58 13.35 18.47
N GLU A 432 9.51 12.10 18.02
CA GLU A 432 10.46 11.03 18.32
C GLU A 432 11.88 11.29 17.75
N ASP A 433 12.01 12.04 16.65
CA ASP A 433 13.32 12.41 16.09
C ASP A 433 14.04 13.52 16.88
N LYS A 434 13.41 14.09 17.92
CA LYS A 434 14.05 15.08 18.81
C LYS A 434 14.88 14.47 19.94
N GLN A 435 14.96 13.13 20.04
CA GLN A 435 15.75 12.43 21.06
C GLN A 435 17.10 11.90 20.51
N LEU A 436 17.78 12.68 19.68
CA LEU A 436 19.23 12.46 19.54
C LEU A 436 19.89 12.99 20.81
N PRO A 437 20.68 12.18 21.54
CA PRO A 437 21.42 12.66 22.69
C PRO A 437 22.35 13.77 22.19
N HIS A 438 22.23 14.96 22.79
CA HIS A 438 23.34 15.89 22.79
C HIS A 438 24.51 15.11 23.41
N GLU A 439 25.50 14.73 22.60
CA GLU A 439 26.77 14.31 23.14
C GLU A 439 27.29 15.48 23.98
N ASP A 440 27.39 15.26 25.29
CA ASP A 440 28.01 16.17 26.23
C ASP A 440 29.41 16.51 25.71
N GLU A 441 29.60 17.76 25.27
CA GLU A 441 30.91 18.40 25.14
C GLU A 441 31.51 18.67 26.54
N SER A 442 31.58 17.64 27.39
CA SER A 442 32.37 17.67 28.62
C SER A 442 33.47 16.65 28.47
N LEU A 443 34.60 17.06 27.86
CA LEU A 443 35.95 16.56 28.11
C LEU A 443 36.96 17.30 27.21
N VAL A 444 37.15 18.59 27.49
CA VAL A 444 38.45 19.26 27.31
C VAL A 444 38.61 20.23 28.49
N GLU A 445 39.24 19.74 29.56
CA GLU A 445 40.10 20.55 30.43
C GLU A 445 41.51 19.96 30.36
#